data_AF-A0A2V5Z5N0-F1
#
_entry.id   AF-A0A2V5Z5N0-F1
#
_cell.length_a   1.000
_cell.length_b   1.000
_cell.length_c   1.000
_cell.angle_alpha   90.00
_cell.angle_beta   90.00
_cell.angle_gamma   90.00
#
_symmetry.space_group_name_H-M   'P 1'
#
loop_
_entity.id
_entity.type
_entity.pdbx_description
1 polymer ?
#
loop_
_entity_poly.entity_id
_entity_poly.type
_entity_poly.pdbx_seq_one_letter_code
_entity_poly.pdbx_strand_id
1 'polypeptide(L)'
;MKTTTNISYAAFALFALACFALSPQARAVCQEGRGSDVSNTFLGEDALLNNLGAWNTAVGFNALINNTTGSFNTATGAGALGGFNFNGSSNTATGFGALLYNSNGNNNTAIGVHALVVNATGSDNTAVGHSALGGNYTGNNNIALGRQAGYRCKGGANNNIMIGNHGRDHDSGTIRIGDPATQSATYMAGISGAIVAEGVGVIIDSDGHLGTVLSSDRYKEKILSRSRSATRRSLILPALHNSVLWQRK
;
A
#
# COMPACT_ATOMS: atom_id res chain seq x y z
N MET A 1 0.91 -1.90 -81.27
CA MET A 1 0.31 -0.95 -80.32
C MET A 1 -0.06 -1.74 -79.06
N LYS A 2 0.47 -1.28 -77.93
CA LYS A 2 0.52 -1.81 -76.55
C LYS A 2 -0.64 -2.71 -76.07
N THR A 3 -0.33 -3.94 -75.60
CA THR A 3 -1.24 -4.75 -74.73
C THR A 3 -0.51 -5.61 -73.68
N THR A 4 0.76 -5.33 -73.34
CA THR A 4 1.51 -6.13 -72.33
C THR A 4 1.61 -5.49 -70.94
N THR A 5 1.07 -4.29 -70.73
CA THR A 5 1.21 -3.56 -69.46
C THR A 5 0.11 -3.85 -68.43
N ASN A 6 -1.00 -4.51 -68.77
CA ASN A 6 -2.12 -4.69 -67.83
C ASN A 6 -2.04 -5.95 -66.97
N ILE A 7 -1.26 -6.95 -67.38
CA ILE A 7 -1.16 -8.25 -66.68
C ILE A 7 -0.23 -8.13 -65.45
N SER A 8 0.78 -7.27 -65.50
CA SER A 8 1.73 -7.06 -64.39
C SER A 8 1.09 -6.36 -63.19
N TYR A 9 0.22 -5.37 -63.40
CA TYR A 9 -0.49 -4.69 -62.31
C TYR A 9 -1.52 -5.59 -61.64
N ALA A 10 -2.23 -6.43 -62.41
CA ALA A 10 -3.20 -7.38 -61.87
C ALA A 10 -2.52 -8.44 -60.98
N ALA A 11 -1.38 -8.98 -61.41
CA ALA A 11 -0.61 -9.94 -60.64
C ALA A 11 -0.04 -9.32 -59.35
N PHE A 12 0.46 -8.08 -59.41
CA PHE A 12 0.92 -7.35 -58.23
C PHE A 12 -0.21 -7.03 -57.26
N ALA A 13 -1.39 -6.66 -57.76
CA ALA A 13 -2.57 -6.40 -56.93
C ALA A 13 -3.06 -7.67 -56.23
N LEU A 14 -3.08 -8.81 -56.93
CA LEU A 14 -3.42 -10.12 -56.36
C LEU A 14 -2.41 -10.57 -55.30
N PHE A 15 -1.11 -10.37 -55.55
CA PHE A 15 -0.06 -10.69 -54.58
C PHE A 15 -0.16 -9.79 -53.33
N ALA A 16 -0.41 -8.49 -53.51
CA ALA A 16 -0.66 -7.58 -52.40
C ALA A 16 -1.91 -7.99 -51.60
N LEU A 17 -3.02 -8.36 -52.27
CA LEU A 17 -4.21 -8.90 -51.62
C LEU A 17 -3.92 -10.19 -50.85
N ALA A 18 -3.12 -11.09 -51.41
CA ALA A 18 -2.71 -12.33 -50.74
C ALA A 18 -1.84 -12.03 -49.52
N CYS A 19 -0.94 -11.03 -49.58
CA CYS A 19 -0.16 -10.57 -48.42
C CYS A 19 -1.04 -9.95 -47.34
N PHE A 20 -2.15 -9.28 -47.69
CA PHE A 20 -3.15 -8.82 -46.70
C PHE A 20 -4.02 -9.95 -46.15
N ALA A 21 -4.22 -11.04 -46.90
CA ALA A 21 -4.96 -12.22 -46.45
C ALA A 21 -4.10 -13.17 -45.58
N LEU A 22 -2.78 -13.18 -45.79
CA LEU A 22 -1.79 -14.00 -45.06
C LEU A 22 -1.07 -13.22 -43.96
N SER A 23 -1.23 -11.89 -43.88
CA SER A 23 -0.73 -11.15 -42.73
C SER A 23 -1.44 -11.67 -41.49
N PRO A 24 -0.72 -11.88 -40.36
CA PRO A 24 -1.38 -12.13 -39.10
C PRO A 24 -2.39 -11.02 -38.94
N GLN A 25 -3.68 -11.37 -38.85
CA GLN A 25 -4.73 -10.40 -38.61
C GLN A 25 -4.24 -9.53 -37.47
N ALA A 26 -3.93 -8.27 -37.74
CA ALA A 26 -3.74 -7.32 -36.66
C ALA A 26 -5.11 -7.25 -36.00
N ARG A 27 -5.32 -8.11 -35.00
CA ARG A 27 -6.51 -8.17 -34.16
C ARG A 27 -6.47 -6.97 -33.21
N ALA A 28 -6.29 -5.77 -33.76
CA ALA A 28 -6.99 -4.61 -33.23
C ALA A 28 -8.45 -4.83 -33.63
N VAL A 29 -9.12 -5.75 -32.93
CA VAL A 29 -10.56 -5.82 -33.00
C VAL A 29 -11.00 -4.46 -32.49
N CYS A 30 -11.46 -3.56 -33.35
CA CYS A 30 -12.40 -2.54 -32.92
C CYS A 30 -13.69 -3.28 -32.55
N GLN A 31 -13.65 -4.04 -31.46
CA GLN A 31 -14.82 -4.59 -30.83
C GLN A 31 -15.43 -3.37 -30.15
N GLU A 32 -16.31 -2.65 -30.85
CA GLU A 32 -17.25 -1.79 -30.15
C GLU A 32 -17.79 -2.62 -28.99
N GLY A 33 -17.59 -2.10 -27.78
CA GLY A 33 -17.89 -2.80 -26.53
C GLY A 33 -19.22 -3.53 -26.67
N ARG A 34 -19.25 -4.83 -26.36
CA ARG A 34 -20.47 -5.63 -26.54
C ARG A 34 -21.55 -5.14 -25.57
N GLY A 35 -22.32 -4.16 -26.04
CA GLY A 35 -23.39 -3.43 -25.40
C GLY A 35 -23.52 -2.07 -26.09
N SER A 36 -24.62 -1.83 -26.79
CA SER A 36 -24.87 -0.66 -27.64
C SER A 36 -24.89 0.71 -26.94
N ASP A 37 -24.46 0.80 -25.66
CA ASP A 37 -24.47 2.02 -24.83
C ASP A 37 -23.28 2.13 -23.85
N VAL A 38 -22.21 1.34 -24.00
CA VAL A 38 -21.08 1.32 -23.03
C VAL A 38 -19.79 1.94 -23.58
N SER A 39 -19.48 3.16 -23.12
CA SER A 39 -18.26 3.92 -23.47
C SER A 39 -17.00 3.30 -22.87
N ASN A 40 -16.38 2.31 -23.51
CA ASN A 40 -15.07 1.78 -23.12
C ASN A 40 -13.97 2.20 -24.10
N THR A 41 -12.74 2.35 -23.63
CA THR A 41 -11.55 2.62 -24.45
C THR A 41 -10.55 1.47 -24.30
N PHE A 42 -10.02 0.90 -25.37
CA PHE A 42 -8.98 -0.12 -25.25
C PHE A 42 -7.97 -0.13 -26.39
N LEU A 43 -6.78 -0.63 -26.07
CA LEU A 43 -5.67 -0.82 -27.01
C LEU A 43 -4.79 -1.98 -26.53
N GLY A 44 -4.77 -3.09 -27.26
CA GLY A 44 -3.96 -4.26 -26.93
C GLY A 44 -4.67 -5.56 -27.28
N GLU A 45 -3.90 -6.63 -27.49
CA GLU A 45 -4.46 -7.96 -27.71
C GLU A 45 -5.22 -8.43 -26.46
N ASP A 46 -6.43 -8.93 -26.68
CA ASP A 46 -7.39 -9.41 -25.67
C ASP A 46 -7.73 -8.41 -24.54
N ALA A 47 -7.45 -7.12 -24.74
CA ALA A 47 -7.92 -6.07 -23.84
C ALA A 47 -9.47 -6.02 -23.84
N LEU A 48 -10.09 -6.02 -22.66
CA LEU A 48 -11.56 -6.05 -22.48
C LEU A 48 -12.31 -7.26 -23.09
N LEU A 49 -11.64 -8.37 -23.41
CA LEU A 49 -12.27 -9.49 -24.14
C LEU A 49 -13.59 -9.98 -23.52
N ASN A 50 -13.66 -10.12 -22.19
CA ASN A 50 -14.84 -10.56 -21.44
C ASN A 50 -15.48 -9.43 -20.61
N ASN A 51 -15.44 -8.19 -21.11
CA ASN A 51 -15.98 -7.04 -20.39
C ASN A 51 -17.49 -6.85 -20.60
N LEU A 52 -18.32 -6.89 -19.54
CA LEU A 52 -19.74 -6.47 -19.58
C LEU A 52 -20.00 -5.13 -18.85
N GLY A 53 -18.94 -4.47 -18.34
CA GLY A 53 -19.02 -3.18 -17.66
C GLY A 53 -18.86 -1.95 -18.57
N ALA A 54 -19.03 -0.76 -18.00
CA ALA A 54 -19.01 0.53 -18.70
C ALA A 54 -17.84 1.42 -18.25
N TRP A 55 -17.45 2.39 -19.08
CA TRP A 55 -16.47 3.44 -18.72
C TRP A 55 -15.09 2.92 -18.27
N ASN A 56 -14.66 1.82 -18.87
CA ASN A 56 -13.36 1.21 -18.61
C ASN A 56 -12.33 1.63 -19.67
N THR A 57 -11.09 1.88 -19.25
CA THR A 57 -9.94 2.10 -20.13
C THR A 57 -8.94 0.96 -19.97
N ALA A 58 -8.57 0.25 -21.04
CA ALA A 58 -7.64 -0.87 -20.98
C ALA A 58 -6.54 -0.79 -22.06
N VAL A 59 -5.30 -0.58 -21.66
CA VAL A 59 -4.16 -0.47 -22.58
C VAL A 59 -3.08 -1.50 -22.22
N GLY A 60 -2.87 -2.49 -23.09
CA GLY A 60 -1.86 -3.55 -22.92
C GLY A 60 -2.40 -4.96 -23.18
N PHE A 61 -1.48 -5.91 -23.39
CA PHE A 61 -1.81 -7.33 -23.56
C PHE A 61 -2.56 -7.86 -22.32
N ASN A 62 -3.74 -8.46 -22.51
CA ASN A 62 -4.61 -8.97 -21.45
C ASN A 62 -5.00 -7.93 -20.38
N ALA A 63 -4.96 -6.63 -20.70
CA ALA A 63 -5.43 -5.60 -19.78
C ALA A 63 -6.96 -5.70 -19.61
N LEU A 64 -7.43 -5.81 -18.36
CA LEU A 64 -8.86 -5.91 -18.04
C LEU A 64 -9.61 -7.06 -18.74
N ILE A 65 -8.91 -8.15 -19.10
CA ILE A 65 -9.43 -9.23 -19.95
C ILE A 65 -10.69 -9.90 -19.38
N ASN A 66 -10.82 -10.02 -18.05
CA ASN A 66 -11.91 -10.73 -17.37
C ASN A 66 -12.72 -9.83 -16.42
N ASN A 67 -13.31 -8.74 -16.92
CA ASN A 67 -14.12 -7.82 -16.13
C ASN A 67 -15.62 -7.98 -16.35
N THR A 68 -16.34 -8.79 -15.56
CA THR A 68 -17.75 -9.06 -15.88
C THR A 68 -18.64 -7.84 -15.70
N THR A 69 -18.77 -7.24 -14.52
CA THR A 69 -19.71 -6.10 -14.31
C THR A 69 -19.05 -4.81 -13.82
N GLY A 70 -17.75 -4.83 -13.52
CA GLY A 70 -17.03 -3.66 -12.99
C GLY A 70 -17.01 -2.49 -13.97
N SER A 71 -17.25 -1.29 -13.49
CA SER A 71 -17.23 -0.07 -14.30
C SER A 71 -16.20 0.94 -13.78
N PHE A 72 -15.83 1.93 -14.59
CA PHE A 72 -14.88 3.00 -14.21
C PHE A 72 -13.46 2.53 -13.88
N ASN A 73 -13.01 1.41 -14.43
CA ASN A 73 -11.66 0.90 -14.21
C ASN A 73 -10.68 1.43 -15.28
N THR A 74 -9.48 1.80 -14.86
CA THR A 74 -8.36 2.15 -15.75
C THR A 74 -7.25 1.13 -15.58
N ALA A 75 -6.91 0.38 -16.62
CA ALA A 75 -5.82 -0.58 -16.67
C ALA A 75 -4.82 -0.17 -17.76
N THR A 76 -3.57 0.06 -17.39
CA THR A 76 -2.48 0.38 -18.32
C THR A 76 -1.26 -0.47 -18.00
N GLY A 77 -0.93 -1.42 -18.85
CA GLY A 77 0.14 -2.38 -18.66
C GLY A 77 -0.32 -3.80 -18.98
N ALA A 78 0.61 -4.67 -19.39
CA ALA A 78 0.27 -6.05 -19.67
C ALA A 78 -0.19 -6.77 -18.39
N GLY A 79 -1.35 -7.42 -18.46
CA GLY A 79 -2.01 -8.08 -17.34
C GLY A 79 -2.50 -7.14 -16.23
N ALA A 80 -2.51 -5.82 -16.42
CA ALA A 80 -3.10 -4.89 -15.45
C ALA A 80 -4.59 -5.21 -15.29
N LEU A 81 -5.04 -5.47 -14.05
CA LEU A 81 -6.40 -5.94 -13.74
C LEU A 81 -6.83 -7.16 -14.59
N GLY A 82 -5.90 -8.04 -14.95
CA GLY A 82 -6.15 -9.17 -15.86
C GLY A 82 -6.90 -10.36 -15.24
N GLY A 83 -7.04 -10.40 -13.92
CA GLY A 83 -7.79 -11.44 -13.21
C GLY A 83 -9.30 -11.24 -13.28
N PHE A 84 -10.05 -12.11 -12.59
CA PHE A 84 -11.50 -12.07 -12.56
C PHE A 84 -12.01 -10.88 -11.75
N ASN A 85 -12.31 -9.76 -12.39
CA ASN A 85 -12.94 -8.63 -11.72
C ASN A 85 -14.47 -8.74 -11.85
N PHE A 86 -15.10 -9.48 -10.93
CA PHE A 86 -16.53 -9.79 -11.07
C PHE A 86 -17.39 -8.53 -10.91
N ASN A 87 -17.13 -7.76 -9.85
CA ASN A 87 -17.90 -6.57 -9.44
C ASN A 87 -17.03 -5.34 -9.10
N GLY A 88 -15.70 -5.44 -9.16
CA GLY A 88 -14.81 -4.36 -8.73
C GLY A 88 -14.84 -3.17 -9.69
N SER A 89 -15.22 -2.02 -9.17
CA SER A 89 -15.37 -0.76 -9.91
C SER A 89 -14.41 0.31 -9.39
N SER A 90 -14.16 1.33 -10.22
CA SER A 90 -13.34 2.50 -9.88
C SER A 90 -11.89 2.19 -9.50
N ASN A 91 -11.30 1.13 -10.08
CA ASN A 91 -9.89 0.80 -9.83
C ASN A 91 -8.97 1.42 -10.90
N THR A 92 -7.81 1.91 -10.47
CA THR A 92 -6.74 2.38 -11.37
C THR A 92 -5.52 1.47 -11.21
N ALA A 93 -5.08 0.83 -12.28
CA ALA A 93 -3.96 -0.09 -12.32
C ALA A 93 -2.99 0.30 -13.44
N THR A 94 -1.80 0.78 -13.08
CA THR A 94 -0.77 1.17 -14.04
C THR A 94 0.52 0.41 -13.75
N GLY A 95 0.92 -0.48 -14.65
CA GLY A 95 2.11 -1.32 -14.53
C GLY A 95 1.86 -2.77 -14.93
N PHE A 96 2.94 -3.52 -15.19
CA PHE A 96 2.85 -4.96 -15.46
C PHE A 96 2.26 -5.70 -14.24
N GLY A 97 1.15 -6.40 -14.46
CA GLY A 97 0.45 -7.16 -13.41
C GLY A 97 0.00 -6.33 -12.19
N ALA A 98 -0.18 -5.01 -12.34
CA ALA A 98 -0.78 -4.20 -11.29
C ALA A 98 -2.25 -4.64 -11.06
N LEU A 99 -2.64 -4.85 -9.80
CA LEU A 99 -3.98 -5.36 -9.44
C LEU A 99 -4.39 -6.65 -10.18
N LEU A 100 -3.42 -7.51 -10.54
CA LEU A 100 -3.66 -8.69 -11.37
C LEU A 100 -4.78 -9.58 -10.82
N TYR A 101 -4.81 -9.86 -9.52
CA TYR A 101 -5.85 -10.67 -8.88
C TYR A 101 -6.76 -9.82 -8.00
N ASN A 102 -7.51 -8.91 -8.63
CA ASN A 102 -8.60 -8.17 -7.97
C ASN A 102 -9.96 -8.82 -8.23
N SER A 103 -10.58 -9.45 -7.22
CA SER A 103 -11.85 -10.16 -7.40
C SER A 103 -13.08 -9.26 -7.23
N ASN A 104 -13.14 -8.55 -6.09
CA ASN A 104 -14.28 -7.75 -5.68
C ASN A 104 -13.88 -6.39 -5.08
N GLY A 105 -12.59 -6.05 -5.05
CA GLY A 105 -12.10 -4.80 -4.50
C GLY A 105 -12.51 -3.59 -5.34
N ASN A 106 -12.97 -2.52 -4.66
CA ASN A 106 -13.35 -1.26 -5.29
C ASN A 106 -12.38 -0.13 -4.91
N ASN A 107 -12.34 0.91 -5.73
CA ASN A 107 -11.63 2.17 -5.42
C ASN A 107 -10.12 2.00 -5.12
N ASN A 108 -9.47 0.99 -5.69
CA ASN A 108 -8.04 0.79 -5.47
C ASN A 108 -7.20 1.52 -6.53
N THR A 109 -6.11 2.15 -6.09
CA THR A 109 -5.10 2.73 -6.99
C THR A 109 -3.80 1.95 -6.85
N ALA A 110 -3.34 1.32 -7.91
CA ALA A 110 -2.10 0.55 -7.97
C ALA A 110 -1.21 1.06 -9.12
N ILE A 111 -0.10 1.69 -8.78
CA ILE A 111 0.85 2.26 -9.74
C ILE A 111 2.22 1.64 -9.50
N GLY A 112 2.68 0.80 -10.41
CA GLY A 112 3.95 0.09 -10.34
C GLY A 112 3.81 -1.37 -10.73
N VAL A 113 4.93 -1.99 -11.12
CA VAL A 113 4.96 -3.43 -11.44
C VAL A 113 4.56 -4.24 -10.21
N HIS A 114 3.55 -5.10 -10.37
CA HIS A 114 2.95 -5.91 -9.30
C HIS A 114 2.47 -5.12 -8.07
N ALA A 115 2.18 -3.83 -8.21
CA ALA A 115 1.51 -3.08 -7.15
C ALA A 115 0.13 -3.71 -6.88
N LEU A 116 -0.15 -4.01 -5.60
CA LEU A 116 -1.41 -4.59 -5.13
C LEU A 116 -1.81 -5.87 -5.91
N VAL A 117 -0.82 -6.66 -6.32
CA VAL A 117 -0.97 -7.80 -7.25
C VAL A 117 -1.97 -8.86 -6.79
N VAL A 118 -2.07 -9.10 -5.49
CA VAL A 118 -3.08 -10.01 -4.92
C VAL A 118 -3.99 -9.21 -3.99
N ASN A 119 -5.21 -8.90 -4.44
CA ASN A 119 -6.21 -8.18 -3.67
C ASN A 119 -7.60 -8.78 -3.88
N ALA A 120 -7.93 -9.84 -3.15
CA ALA A 120 -9.19 -10.56 -3.36
C ALA A 120 -10.41 -9.66 -3.13
N THR A 121 -10.48 -8.96 -1.99
CA THR A 121 -11.67 -8.16 -1.61
C THR A 121 -11.35 -6.79 -1.03
N GLY A 122 -10.07 -6.42 -0.89
CA GLY A 122 -9.69 -5.14 -0.29
C GLY A 122 -10.15 -3.95 -1.13
N SER A 123 -10.69 -2.93 -0.48
CA SER A 123 -11.16 -1.69 -1.12
C SER A 123 -10.44 -0.47 -0.57
N ASP A 124 -10.45 0.61 -1.34
CA ASP A 124 -9.93 1.91 -0.95
C ASP A 124 -8.42 1.91 -0.61
N ASN A 125 -7.64 1.04 -1.27
CA ASN A 125 -6.18 1.00 -1.09
C ASN A 125 -5.44 1.83 -2.14
N THR A 126 -4.38 2.52 -1.73
CA THR A 126 -3.44 3.22 -2.62
C THR A 126 -2.06 2.58 -2.51
N ALA A 127 -1.58 1.95 -3.57
CA ALA A 127 -0.28 1.32 -3.68
C ALA A 127 0.54 1.97 -4.81
N VAL A 128 1.61 2.68 -4.48
CA VAL A 128 2.49 3.32 -5.46
C VAL A 128 3.91 2.82 -5.27
N GLY A 129 4.40 2.01 -6.18
CA GLY A 129 5.75 1.43 -6.18
C GLY A 129 5.76 -0.03 -6.59
N HIS A 130 6.93 -0.52 -6.98
CA HIS A 130 7.12 -1.94 -7.33
C HIS A 130 6.73 -2.84 -6.15
N SER A 131 5.73 -3.71 -6.34
CA SER A 131 5.18 -4.62 -5.32
C SER A 131 4.67 -3.95 -4.03
N ALA A 132 4.30 -2.67 -4.07
CA ALA A 132 3.62 -2.03 -2.94
C ALA A 132 2.30 -2.75 -2.63
N LEU A 133 2.03 -3.04 -1.35
CA LEU A 133 0.90 -3.88 -0.87
C LEU A 133 0.74 -5.22 -1.58
N GLY A 134 1.82 -5.80 -2.11
CA GLY A 134 1.75 -7.07 -2.87
C GLY A 134 1.20 -8.27 -2.09
N GLY A 135 1.17 -8.19 -0.74
CA GLY A 135 0.61 -9.21 0.14
C GLY A 135 -0.78 -8.88 0.72
N ASN A 136 -1.45 -7.81 0.28
CA ASN A 136 -2.72 -7.37 0.87
C ASN A 136 -3.94 -8.12 0.27
N TYR A 137 -4.30 -9.26 0.87
CA TYR A 137 -5.41 -10.09 0.36
C TYR A 137 -6.81 -9.50 0.57
N THR A 138 -7.09 -8.89 1.73
CA THR A 138 -8.45 -8.46 2.14
C THR A 138 -8.48 -7.12 2.89
N GLY A 139 -7.34 -6.49 3.10
CA GLY A 139 -7.23 -5.25 3.85
C GLY A 139 -7.75 -4.05 3.07
N ASN A 140 -8.32 -3.08 3.78
CA ASN A 140 -8.97 -1.90 3.25
C ASN A 140 -8.30 -0.62 3.76
N ASN A 141 -8.46 0.48 3.03
CA ASN A 141 -7.99 1.82 3.43
C ASN A 141 -6.49 1.89 3.72
N ASN A 142 -5.66 1.12 3.01
CA ASN A 142 -4.21 1.17 3.19
C ASN A 142 -3.56 2.10 2.17
N ILE A 143 -2.62 2.92 2.62
CA ILE A 143 -1.75 3.76 1.78
C ILE A 143 -0.35 3.18 1.86
N ALA A 144 0.23 2.83 0.72
CA ALA A 144 1.60 2.33 0.61
C ALA A 144 2.35 3.02 -0.51
N LEU A 145 3.41 3.75 -0.15
CA LEU A 145 4.21 4.55 -1.07
C LEU A 145 5.67 4.08 -1.00
N GLY A 146 6.21 3.60 -2.11
CA GLY A 146 7.59 3.12 -2.24
C GLY A 146 7.69 1.64 -2.64
N ARG A 147 8.91 1.23 -3.03
CA ARG A 147 9.20 -0.16 -3.39
C ARG A 147 8.88 -1.08 -2.21
N GLN A 148 7.99 -2.05 -2.44
CA GLN A 148 7.55 -3.04 -1.45
C GLN A 148 7.01 -2.42 -0.15
N ALA A 149 6.49 -1.19 -0.20
CA ALA A 149 5.83 -0.59 0.94
C ALA A 149 4.59 -1.42 1.32
N GLY A 150 4.41 -1.72 2.61
CA GLY A 150 3.31 -2.56 3.09
C GLY A 150 3.28 -3.99 2.56
N TYR A 151 4.37 -4.50 1.98
CA TYR A 151 4.43 -5.86 1.43
C TYR A 151 4.15 -6.95 2.50
N ARG A 152 4.47 -6.68 3.76
CA ARG A 152 4.23 -7.57 4.90
C ARG A 152 2.86 -7.37 5.56
N CYS A 153 2.07 -6.38 5.14
CA CYS A 153 0.71 -6.19 5.62
C CYS A 153 -0.21 -7.25 5.00
N LYS A 154 -0.25 -8.44 5.61
CA LYS A 154 -1.07 -9.56 5.17
C LYS A 154 -2.45 -9.53 5.84
N GLY A 155 -3.45 -10.09 5.15
CA GLY A 155 -4.73 -10.55 5.69
C GLY A 155 -5.46 -9.59 6.64
N GLY A 156 -6.37 -8.76 6.12
CA GLY A 156 -7.24 -7.91 6.94
C GLY A 156 -6.55 -6.72 7.62
N ALA A 157 -5.29 -6.45 7.32
CA ALA A 157 -4.58 -5.23 7.70
C ALA A 157 -5.33 -4.01 7.14
N ASN A 158 -5.98 -3.22 7.99
CA ASN A 158 -6.78 -2.07 7.56
C ASN A 158 -6.17 -0.75 8.04
N ASN A 159 -6.47 0.34 7.34
CA ASN A 159 -6.21 1.71 7.80
C ASN A 159 -4.71 2.00 8.07
N ASN A 160 -3.80 1.39 7.31
CA ASN A 160 -2.37 1.62 7.50
C ASN A 160 -1.81 2.67 6.54
N ILE A 161 -0.78 3.40 6.97
CA ILE A 161 0.01 4.29 6.11
C ILE A 161 1.46 3.84 6.16
N MET A 162 1.96 3.34 5.04
CA MET A 162 3.31 2.80 4.87
C MET A 162 4.08 3.63 3.85
N ILE A 163 5.08 4.37 4.28
CA ILE A 163 5.90 5.21 3.39
C ILE A 163 7.34 4.71 3.45
N GLY A 164 7.79 4.04 2.39
CA GLY A 164 9.13 3.45 2.32
C GLY A 164 9.37 2.35 3.36
N ASN A 165 8.31 1.80 3.96
CA ASN A 165 8.39 0.77 4.99
C ASN A 165 7.66 -0.49 4.55
N HIS A 166 8.28 -1.66 4.73
CA HIS A 166 7.71 -2.95 4.34
C HIS A 166 6.47 -3.38 5.13
N GLY A 167 6.17 -2.73 6.25
CA GLY A 167 5.15 -3.13 7.21
C GLY A 167 5.62 -4.26 8.14
N ARG A 168 4.74 -4.64 9.06
CA ARG A 168 4.83 -5.84 9.90
C ARG A 168 3.56 -6.68 9.70
N ASP A 169 3.65 -7.96 10.04
CA ASP A 169 2.46 -8.81 10.06
C ASP A 169 1.47 -8.24 11.11
N HIS A 170 0.19 -8.19 10.79
CA HIS A 170 -0.91 -7.65 11.61
C HIS A 170 -0.90 -6.14 11.86
N ASP A 171 -0.13 -5.35 11.09
CA ASP A 171 -0.31 -3.90 11.12
C ASP A 171 -1.77 -3.53 10.78
N SER A 172 -2.43 -2.80 11.67
CA SER A 172 -3.79 -2.29 11.46
C SER A 172 -3.96 -0.98 12.21
N GLY A 173 -4.37 0.08 11.52
CA GLY A 173 -4.44 1.43 12.07
C GLY A 173 -3.07 2.05 12.37
N THR A 174 -2.01 1.57 11.72
CA THR A 174 -0.63 1.97 12.02
C THR A 174 -0.04 2.86 10.92
N ILE A 175 0.82 3.79 11.33
CA ILE A 175 1.64 4.61 10.43
C ILE A 175 3.10 4.18 10.59
N ARG A 176 3.77 3.84 9.47
CA ARG A 176 5.20 3.59 9.43
C ARG A 176 5.85 4.39 8.31
N ILE A 177 6.91 5.12 8.65
CA ILE A 177 7.65 5.97 7.71
C ILE A 177 9.14 5.61 7.79
N GLY A 178 9.70 5.19 6.66
CA GLY A 178 11.09 4.73 6.54
C GLY A 178 11.31 3.30 7.05
N ASP A 179 12.41 2.68 6.61
CA ASP A 179 12.91 1.39 7.06
C ASP A 179 14.10 1.59 8.02
N PRO A 180 14.04 1.08 9.27
CA PRO A 180 15.12 1.22 10.24
C PRO A 180 16.45 0.59 9.80
N ALA A 181 16.43 -0.33 8.82
CA ALA A 181 17.66 -0.87 8.24
C ALA A 181 18.40 0.13 7.33
N THR A 182 17.75 1.22 6.91
CA THR A 182 18.33 2.18 5.95
C THR A 182 18.30 3.64 6.41
N GLN A 183 17.24 4.07 7.12
CA GLN A 183 17.15 5.43 7.64
C GLN A 183 17.61 5.48 9.10
N SER A 184 18.58 6.35 9.39
CA SER A 184 19.10 6.59 10.74
C SER A 184 18.64 7.92 11.36
N ALA A 185 17.95 8.76 10.59
CA ALA A 185 17.48 10.07 11.05
C ALA A 185 16.17 10.45 10.34
N THR A 186 15.34 11.23 11.02
CA THR A 186 14.10 11.79 10.48
C THR A 186 14.11 13.30 10.65
N TYR A 187 14.05 14.04 9.55
CA TYR A 187 14.00 15.50 9.54
C TYR A 187 12.60 15.98 9.18
N MET A 188 11.94 16.69 10.10
CA MET A 188 10.62 17.29 9.90
C MET A 188 10.73 18.81 9.96
N ALA A 189 10.65 19.45 8.78
CA ALA A 189 10.92 20.89 8.65
C ALA A 189 10.01 21.78 9.50
N GLY A 190 8.74 21.39 9.69
CA GLY A 190 7.75 22.19 10.43
C GLY A 190 7.80 22.08 11.95
N ILE A 191 8.74 21.31 12.52
CA ILE A 191 8.79 21.07 13.98
C ILE A 191 9.92 21.86 14.62
N SER A 192 11.10 21.92 13.99
CA SER A 192 12.28 22.57 14.58
C SER A 192 12.06 24.08 14.71
N GLY A 193 12.03 24.58 15.95
CA GLY A 193 11.86 26.01 16.25
C GLY A 193 10.41 26.51 16.26
N ALA A 194 9.42 25.64 16.05
CA ALA A 194 8.01 26.00 16.16
C ALA A 194 7.56 26.03 17.63
N ILE A 195 6.93 27.14 18.06
CA ILE A 195 6.38 27.28 19.42
C ILE A 195 4.93 26.77 19.42
N VAL A 196 4.60 25.89 20.36
CA VAL A 196 3.23 25.38 20.58
C VAL A 196 2.73 25.87 21.94
N ALA A 197 1.80 26.83 21.94
CA ALA A 197 1.34 27.52 23.16
C ALA A 197 0.73 26.58 24.22
N GLU A 198 0.05 25.51 23.79
CA GLU A 198 -0.59 24.51 24.65
C GLU A 198 -0.06 23.09 24.33
N GLY A 199 1.23 22.98 24.01
CA GLY A 199 1.84 21.73 23.57
C GLY A 199 1.91 20.68 24.68
N VAL A 200 1.56 19.43 24.35
CA VAL A 200 1.81 18.25 25.21
C VAL A 200 3.12 17.62 24.76
N GLY A 201 4.01 17.34 25.72
CA GLY A 201 5.26 16.62 25.44
C GLY A 201 4.99 15.21 24.90
N VAL A 202 5.63 14.87 23.79
CA VAL A 202 5.63 13.51 23.24
C VAL A 202 6.82 12.71 23.75
N ILE A 203 6.63 11.42 23.93
CA ILE A 203 7.67 10.45 24.28
C ILE A 203 7.78 9.39 23.18
N ILE A 204 8.90 8.68 23.16
CA ILE A 204 9.14 7.54 22.28
C ILE A 204 9.33 6.32 23.16
N ASP A 205 8.60 5.24 22.90
CA ASP A 205 8.76 3.97 23.59
C ASP A 205 9.94 3.14 23.03
N SER A 206 10.17 1.94 23.57
CA SER A 206 11.22 1.04 23.09
C SER A 206 11.00 0.52 21.67
N ASP A 207 9.78 0.60 21.16
CA ASP A 207 9.39 0.11 19.83
C ASP A 207 9.43 1.23 18.76
N GLY A 208 9.77 2.45 19.17
CA GLY A 208 9.85 3.62 18.29
C GLY A 208 8.50 4.29 18.05
N HIS A 209 7.47 3.98 18.83
CA HIS A 209 6.17 4.63 18.72
C HIS A 209 6.19 5.97 19.47
N LEU A 210 5.72 7.01 18.79
CA LEU A 210 5.47 8.32 19.38
C LEU A 210 4.14 8.30 20.12
N GLY A 211 4.13 8.81 21.35
CA GLY A 211 2.93 8.91 22.17
C GLY A 211 3.01 10.03 23.20
N THR A 212 1.98 10.15 24.03
CA THR A 212 1.98 11.03 25.20
C THR A 212 1.78 10.18 26.45
N VAL A 213 2.28 10.65 27.59
CA VAL A 213 2.05 9.96 28.87
C VAL A 213 0.68 10.38 29.40
N LEU A 214 -0.19 9.41 29.68
CA LEU A 214 -1.39 9.63 30.47
C LEU A 214 -0.98 9.88 31.92
N SER A 215 -1.12 11.12 32.40
CA SER A 215 -0.92 11.41 33.82
C SER A 215 -2.15 10.96 34.61
N SER A 216 -2.04 9.85 35.36
CA SER A 216 -2.87 9.62 36.55
C SER A 216 -2.26 10.25 37.82
N ASP A 217 -1.05 10.80 37.74
CA ASP A 217 -0.27 11.27 38.90
C ASP A 217 -0.66 12.66 39.42
N ARG A 218 -1.63 13.34 38.81
CA ARG A 218 -2.21 14.55 39.44
C ARG A 218 -3.02 14.20 40.71
N TYR A 219 -3.29 12.92 40.97
CA TYR A 219 -3.92 12.44 42.21
C TYR A 219 -3.20 11.22 42.81
N LYS A 220 -2.11 11.45 43.56
CA LYS A 220 -1.64 10.70 44.78
C LYS A 220 -0.13 10.96 44.99
N GLU A 221 0.38 11.52 46.08
CA GLU A 221 -0.19 12.00 47.33
C GLU A 221 0.44 13.36 47.69
N LYS A 222 -0.35 14.16 48.39
CA LYS A 222 0.02 15.28 49.26
C LYS A 222 1.52 15.29 49.59
N ILE A 223 2.27 16.24 49.03
CA ILE A 223 3.56 16.63 49.59
C ILE A 223 3.24 17.10 51.02
N LEU A 224 3.38 16.22 52.00
CA LEU A 224 3.45 16.63 53.39
C LEU A 224 4.67 17.54 53.47
N SER A 225 4.43 18.83 53.66
CA SER A 225 5.49 19.70 54.14
C SER A 225 5.98 19.07 55.43
N ARG A 226 7.28 18.76 55.48
CA ARG A 226 7.94 18.35 56.72
C ARG A 226 7.98 19.56 57.64
N SER A 227 6.84 19.92 58.20
CA SER A 227 6.69 20.97 59.20
C SER A 227 7.14 20.43 60.56
N ARG A 228 8.01 21.21 61.21
CA ARG A 228 8.41 21.18 62.63
C ARG A 228 7.93 19.97 63.45
N SER A 229 8.61 18.84 63.33
CA SER A 229 8.79 17.90 64.45
C SER A 229 10.04 17.06 64.23
N ALA A 230 11.19 17.72 64.21
CA ALA A 230 12.50 17.09 64.32
C ALA A 230 12.95 16.97 65.79
N THR A 231 12.02 17.01 66.76
CA THR A 231 12.35 17.16 68.19
C THR A 231 11.99 15.95 69.06
N ARG A 232 11.67 14.79 68.50
CA ARG A 232 11.60 13.54 69.30
C ARG A 232 12.12 12.32 68.55
N ARG A 233 13.44 12.26 68.38
CA ARG A 233 14.20 11.00 68.50
C ARG A 233 15.34 11.24 69.49
N SER A 234 14.95 11.47 70.73
CA SER A 234 15.82 11.46 71.90
C SER A 234 16.10 10.02 72.31
N LEU A 235 17.39 9.70 72.45
CA LEU A 235 17.98 8.65 73.29
C LEU A 235 17.62 7.18 72.99
N ILE A 236 18.51 6.47 72.28
CA ILE A 236 19.17 5.24 72.76
C ILE A 236 20.61 5.18 72.18
N LEU A 237 21.61 5.43 73.02
CA LEU A 237 23.02 4.98 72.90
C LEU A 237 23.30 4.37 74.29
N PRO A 238 23.78 3.11 74.43
CA PRO A 238 25.20 2.75 74.26
C PRO A 238 25.37 1.30 73.68
N ALA A 239 26.52 0.71 73.39
CA ALA A 239 27.75 0.66 74.17
C ALA A 239 28.98 0.25 73.35
N LEU A 240 30.10 0.70 73.89
CA LEU A 240 31.46 0.58 73.42
C LEU A 240 31.97 -0.86 73.49
N HIS A 241 32.77 -1.21 72.48
CA HIS A 241 33.65 -2.37 72.46
C HIS A 241 34.80 -2.11 73.44
N ASN A 242 34.90 -2.85 74.56
CA ASN A 242 36.08 -2.90 75.42
C ASN A 242 36.23 -4.30 76.05
N SER A 243 37.15 -5.07 75.45
CA SER A 243 38.24 -5.84 76.08
C SER A 243 38.10 -6.45 77.51
N VAL A 244 38.28 -7.78 77.55
CA VAL A 244 39.32 -8.52 78.31
C VAL A 244 39.10 -8.88 79.81
N LEU A 245 39.40 -10.16 80.13
CA LEU A 245 39.53 -10.89 81.42
C LEU A 245 38.22 -11.43 82.02
N TRP A 246 38.06 -12.75 82.22
CA TRP A 246 38.66 -13.53 83.32
C TRP A 246 38.91 -15.03 82.99
N GLN A 247 39.92 -15.61 83.66
CA GLN A 247 40.44 -16.99 83.58
C GLN A 247 39.66 -18.07 84.37
N ARG A 248 40.03 -19.34 84.09
CA ARG A 248 39.90 -20.62 84.86
C ARG A 248 38.54 -21.31 84.74
N LYS A 249 38.42 -22.61 84.43
CA LYS A 249 39.32 -23.78 84.57
C LYS A 249 39.47 -24.54 83.26
#